data_AF-A0A354AXC2-F1
#
_entry.id   AF-A0A354AXC2-F1
#
_cell.length_a   1.000
_cell.length_b   1.000
_cell.length_c   1.000
_cell.angle_alpha   90.00
_cell.angle_beta   90.00
_cell.angle_gamma   90.00
#
_symmetry.space_group_name_H-M   'P 1'
#
loop_
_entity.id
_entity.type
_entity.pdbx_description
1 polymer ?
#
loop_
_entity_poly.entity_id
_entity_poly.type
_entity_poly.pdbx_seq_one_letter_code
_entity_poly.pdbx_strand_id
1 'polypeptide(L)'
;APTVSWPVAGTVMVEPTESESLGELKRFCQAMQAIRAEVAAIEAGHSHPTDNPLKRSPHTLAAVTAECWDRPYSRAAAAFPAGEGQRDHKLWPAVARIDNAYGDRNLICTCASVEELASSLASPTT
;
A
#
# COMPACT_ATOMS: atom_id res chain seq x y z
N ALA A 1 8.36 -4.34 -1.01
CA ALA A 1 8.27 -5.32 0.11
C ALA A 1 9.40 -6.32 -0.05
N PRO A 2 9.85 -7.01 1.03
CA PRO A 2 10.75 -8.16 0.94
C PRO A 2 10.09 -9.33 0.20
N THR A 3 10.78 -10.46 0.07
CA THR A 3 10.19 -11.71 -0.47
C THR A 3 9.04 -12.16 0.43
N VAL A 4 7.87 -12.40 -0.15
CA VAL A 4 6.62 -12.74 0.56
C VAL A 4 6.20 -14.17 0.26
N SER A 5 5.78 -14.90 1.30
CA SER A 5 5.22 -16.27 1.23
C SER A 5 6.13 -17.33 0.61
N TRP A 6 7.44 -17.11 0.67
CA TRP A 6 8.47 -18.08 0.29
C TRP A 6 9.69 -17.93 1.22
N PRO A 7 10.34 -19.02 1.64
CA PRO A 7 10.02 -20.43 1.36
C PRO A 7 8.84 -20.97 2.19
N VAL A 8 8.33 -20.19 3.15
CA VAL A 8 7.20 -20.55 3.99
C VAL A 8 6.00 -19.65 3.67
N ALA A 9 4.83 -20.26 3.48
CA ALA A 9 3.60 -19.52 3.22
C ALA A 9 3.25 -18.60 4.41
N GLY A 10 2.84 -17.36 4.13
CA GLY A 10 2.46 -16.41 5.17
C GLY A 10 3.62 -15.72 5.91
N THR A 11 4.87 -15.98 5.53
CA THR A 11 6.04 -15.30 6.11
C THR A 11 6.63 -14.26 5.15
N VAL A 12 7.56 -13.46 5.67
CA VAL A 12 8.44 -12.59 4.85
C VAL A 12 9.90 -12.99 5.07
N MET A 13 10.68 -13.01 4.00
CA MET A 13 12.12 -13.27 4.02
C MET A 13 12.86 -12.00 3.62
N VAL A 14 13.82 -11.56 4.45
CA VAL A 14 14.52 -10.28 4.31
C VAL A 14 16.00 -10.51 4.09
N GLU A 15 16.54 -9.98 3.00
CA GLU A 15 17.96 -9.97 2.67
C GLU A 15 18.39 -8.51 2.43
N PRO A 16 19.17 -7.89 3.32
CA PRO A 16 19.56 -6.49 3.18
C PRO A 16 20.69 -6.25 2.17
N THR A 17 21.52 -7.24 1.86
CA THR A 17 22.81 -7.10 1.17
C THR A 17 23.83 -6.23 1.92
N GLU A 18 25.10 -6.32 1.53
CA GLU A 18 26.21 -5.53 2.06
C GLU A 18 26.25 -4.09 1.55
N SER A 19 25.50 -3.78 0.47
CA SER A 19 25.50 -2.45 -0.15
C SER A 19 24.66 -1.43 0.62
N GLU A 20 23.81 -1.88 1.54
CA GLU A 20 22.90 -1.02 2.27
C GLU A 20 23.53 -0.41 3.53
N SER A 21 23.42 0.91 3.66
CA SER A 21 23.93 1.63 4.83
C SER A 21 23.16 1.26 6.10
N LEU A 22 23.81 1.31 7.27
CA LEU A 22 23.15 1.10 8.56
C LEU A 22 21.93 2.04 8.78
N GLY A 23 21.97 3.24 8.20
CA GLY A 23 20.86 4.19 8.25
C GLY A 23 19.61 3.68 7.52
N GLU A 24 19.79 3.06 6.34
CA GLU A 24 18.68 2.45 5.58
C GLU A 24 18.12 1.22 6.30
N LEU A 25 18.99 0.37 6.84
CA LEU A 25 18.56 -0.80 7.63
C LEU A 25 17.72 -0.39 8.85
N LYS A 26 18.13 0.68 9.54
CA LYS A 26 17.37 1.23 10.67
C LYS A 26 16.00 1.77 10.23
N ARG A 27 15.93 2.48 9.09
CA ARG A 27 14.66 2.97 8.54
C ARG A 27 13.70 1.82 8.24
N PHE A 28 14.18 0.75 7.60
CA PHE A 28 13.36 -0.43 7.33
C PHE A 28 12.86 -1.10 8.62
N CYS A 29 13.75 -1.34 9.60
CA CYS A 29 13.36 -1.91 10.90
C CYS A 29 12.34 -1.04 11.65
N GLN A 30 12.51 0.29 11.63
CA GLN A 30 11.54 1.23 12.24
C GLN A 30 10.18 1.17 11.54
N ALA A 31 10.15 1.07 10.21
CA ALA A 31 8.92 0.88 9.47
C ALA A 31 8.21 -0.43 9.86
N MET A 32 8.97 -1.53 10.02
CA MET A 32 8.40 -2.81 10.48
C MET A 32 7.88 -2.74 11.92
N GLN A 33 8.55 -2.01 12.82
CA GLN A 33 8.06 -1.77 14.19
C GLN A 33 6.77 -0.94 14.19
N ALA A 34 6.69 0.10 13.35
CA ALA A 34 5.47 0.89 13.20
C ALA A 34 4.30 0.04 12.68
N ILE A 35 4.55 -0.81 11.67
CA ILE A 35 3.55 -1.77 11.16
C ILE A 35 3.11 -2.74 12.27
N ARG A 36 4.02 -3.23 13.12
CA ARG A 36 3.65 -4.08 14.27
C ARG A 36 2.76 -3.33 15.26
N ALA A 37 3.00 -2.04 15.49
CA ALA A 37 2.16 -1.21 16.34
C ALA A 37 0.76 -1.00 15.74
N GLU A 38 0.64 -0.84 14.41
CA GLU A 38 -0.67 -0.82 13.74
C GLU A 38 -1.43 -2.13 13.93
N VAL A 39 -0.75 -3.28 13.84
CA VAL A 39 -1.34 -4.59 14.15
C VAL A 39 -1.80 -4.63 15.61
N ALA A 40 -0.98 -4.17 16.55
CA ALA A 40 -1.32 -4.14 17.98
C ALA A 40 -2.56 -3.26 18.26
N ALA A 41 -2.69 -2.13 17.55
CA ALA A 41 -3.85 -1.26 17.67
C ALA A 41 -5.14 -1.96 17.20
N ILE A 42 -5.06 -2.80 16.17
CA ILE A 42 -6.19 -3.62 15.71
C ILE A 42 -6.51 -4.71 16.75
N GLU A 43 -5.50 -5.42 17.25
CA GLU A 43 -5.63 -6.47 18.27
C GLU A 43 -6.30 -5.93 19.56
N ALA A 44 -5.97 -4.71 19.95
CA ALA A 44 -6.52 -4.03 21.12
C ALA A 44 -7.87 -3.33 20.88
N GLY A 45 -8.40 -3.34 19.65
CA GLY A 45 -9.66 -2.67 19.30
C GLY A 45 -9.57 -1.14 19.18
N HIS A 46 -8.36 -0.57 19.16
CA HIS A 46 -8.13 0.86 18.94
C HIS A 46 -8.18 1.26 17.46
N SER A 47 -8.20 0.28 16.55
CA SER A 47 -8.30 0.49 15.10
C SER A 47 -9.32 -0.47 14.50
N HIS A 48 -10.10 -0.01 13.52
CA HIS A 48 -11.18 -0.80 12.94
C HIS A 48 -10.62 -2.05 12.24
N PRO A 49 -11.17 -3.26 12.44
CA PRO A 49 -10.55 -4.51 11.97
C PRO A 49 -10.47 -4.64 10.44
N THR A 50 -11.40 -4.02 9.71
CA THR A 50 -11.48 -4.10 8.24
C THR A 50 -11.24 -2.77 7.54
N ASP A 51 -11.18 -1.66 8.28
CA ASP A 51 -10.99 -0.31 7.72
C ASP A 51 -9.88 0.43 8.44
N ASN A 52 -8.65 0.06 8.14
CA ASN A 52 -7.44 0.56 8.79
C ASN A 52 -6.33 0.78 7.75
N PRO A 53 -5.23 1.45 8.11
CA PRO A 53 -4.12 1.70 7.19
C PRO A 53 -3.60 0.43 6.51
N LEU A 54 -3.40 -0.67 7.24
CA LEU A 54 -2.93 -1.95 6.70
C LEU A 54 -3.89 -2.52 5.63
N LYS A 55 -5.20 -2.56 5.91
CA LYS A 55 -6.21 -3.12 5.00
C LYS A 55 -6.47 -2.25 3.78
N ARG A 56 -6.31 -0.94 3.90
CA ARG A 56 -6.54 0.04 2.83
C ARG A 56 -5.29 0.44 2.05
N SER A 57 -4.11 -0.09 2.41
CA SER A 57 -2.85 0.14 1.69
C SER A 57 -2.84 -0.51 0.30
N PRO A 58 -2.06 0.02 -0.67
CA PRO A 58 -1.32 1.28 -0.62
C PRO A 58 -2.23 2.50 -0.79
N HIS A 59 -1.82 3.65 -0.27
CA HIS A 59 -2.55 4.92 -0.41
C HIS A 59 -1.94 5.76 -1.54
N THR A 60 -2.69 5.95 -2.62
CA THR A 60 -2.27 6.76 -3.78
C THR A 60 -2.34 8.25 -3.48
N LEU A 61 -1.66 9.06 -4.29
CA LEU A 61 -1.77 10.52 -4.21
C LEU A 61 -3.23 10.97 -4.31
N ALA A 62 -3.94 10.49 -5.34
CA ALA A 62 -5.34 10.81 -5.57
C ALA A 62 -6.25 10.47 -4.37
N ALA A 63 -6.03 9.32 -3.72
CA ALA A 63 -6.80 8.94 -2.55
C ALA A 63 -6.55 9.87 -1.35
N VAL A 64 -5.30 10.30 -1.14
CA VAL A 64 -4.90 11.14 -0.01
C VAL A 64 -5.27 12.61 -0.23
N THR A 65 -5.30 13.07 -1.48
CA THR A 65 -5.68 14.46 -1.84
C THR A 65 -7.15 14.61 -2.22
N ALA A 66 -7.94 13.53 -2.22
CA ALA A 66 -9.37 13.60 -2.45
C ALA A 66 -10.03 14.58 -1.49
N GLU A 67 -11.09 15.27 -1.92
CA GLU A 67 -11.83 16.20 -1.05
C GLU A 67 -12.42 15.48 0.15
N CYS A 68 -13.14 14.37 -0.12
CA CYS A 68 -13.74 13.52 0.90
C CYS A 68 -12.72 12.52 1.47
N TRP A 69 -12.75 12.32 2.79
CA TRP A 69 -11.94 11.32 3.48
C TRP A 69 -12.79 10.57 4.50
N ASP A 70 -13.40 9.47 4.03
CA ASP A 70 -14.27 8.60 4.83
C ASP A 70 -13.49 7.39 5.33
N ARG A 71 -12.52 7.63 6.21
CA ARG A 71 -11.67 6.59 6.79
C ARG A 71 -11.41 6.92 8.27
N PRO A 72 -11.42 5.93 9.18
CA PRO A 72 -11.33 6.16 10.64
C PRO A 72 -9.89 6.44 11.12
N TYR A 73 -9.03 6.95 10.24
CA TYR A 73 -7.63 7.27 10.51
C TYR A 73 -7.22 8.45 9.62
N SER A 74 -6.18 9.20 10.01
CA SER A 74 -5.84 10.43 9.30
C SER A 74 -5.13 10.20 7.96
N ARG A 75 -5.20 11.20 7.06
CA ARG A 75 -4.37 11.25 5.84
C ARG A 75 -2.88 11.20 6.14
N ALA A 76 -2.46 11.79 7.26
CA ALA A 76 -1.07 11.75 7.71
C ALA A 76 -0.62 10.33 8.08
N ALA A 77 -1.46 9.57 8.81
CA ALA A 77 -1.20 8.16 9.09
C ALA A 77 -1.14 7.31 7.82
N ALA A 78 -1.94 7.66 6.79
CA ALA A 78 -1.94 6.99 5.51
C ALA A 78 -0.68 7.26 4.67
N ALA A 79 -0.25 8.52 4.58
CA ALA A 79 0.75 8.96 3.62
C ALA A 79 2.15 9.17 4.22
N PHE A 80 2.23 9.53 5.50
CA PHE A 80 3.48 9.92 6.17
C PHE A 80 3.68 9.19 7.51
N PRO A 81 3.57 7.83 7.57
CA PRO A 81 3.70 7.09 8.82
C PRO A 81 5.11 7.19 9.45
N ALA A 82 6.14 7.52 8.66
CA ALA A 82 7.50 7.74 9.16
C ALA A 82 7.77 9.19 9.59
N GLY A 83 6.74 10.03 9.71
CA GLY A 83 6.84 11.41 10.17
C GLY A 83 7.27 12.40 9.09
N GLU A 84 7.71 13.59 9.52
CA GLU A 84 7.96 14.73 8.63
C GLU A 84 9.08 14.49 7.62
N GLY A 85 10.15 13.78 8.00
CA GLY A 85 11.27 13.48 7.11
C GLY A 85 10.90 12.66 5.87
N GLN A 86 9.75 11.97 5.87
CA GLN A 86 9.22 11.26 4.70
C GLN A 86 8.65 12.20 3.64
N ARG A 87 8.29 13.45 4.00
CA ARG A 87 7.61 14.39 3.11
C ARG A 87 8.50 14.84 1.96
N ASP A 88 9.78 15.10 2.24
CA ASP A 88 10.75 15.60 1.26
C ASP A 88 11.11 14.54 0.20
N HIS A 89 10.97 13.25 0.55
CA HIS A 89 11.33 12.12 -0.29
C HIS A 89 10.15 11.14 -0.42
N LYS A 90 8.95 11.67 -0.62
CA LYS A 90 7.74 10.85 -0.72
C LYS A 90 7.65 10.14 -2.06
N LEU A 91 7.76 8.82 -2.03
CA LEU A 91 7.37 7.96 -3.15
C LEU A 91 5.85 7.66 -3.08
N TRP A 92 5.14 7.97 -4.15
CA TRP A 92 3.70 7.71 -4.26
C TRP A 92 3.41 6.40 -5.00
N PRO A 93 2.59 5.51 -4.43
CA PRO A 93 1.99 4.41 -5.17
C PRO A 93 1.11 4.97 -6.31
N ALA A 94 1.38 4.54 -7.54
CA ALA A 94 0.66 5.03 -8.73
C ALA A 94 -0.80 4.55 -8.77
N VAL A 95 -1.06 3.35 -8.24
CA VAL A 95 -2.37 2.70 -8.22
C VAL A 95 -2.69 2.15 -6.84
N ALA A 96 -3.99 1.93 -6.58
CA ALA A 96 -4.46 1.25 -5.38
C ALA A 96 -4.10 -0.26 -5.42
N ARG A 97 -4.54 -1.02 -4.41
CA ARG A 97 -4.29 -2.46 -4.34
C ARG A 97 -4.85 -3.16 -5.59
N ILE A 98 -4.01 -3.98 -6.21
CA ILE A 98 -4.34 -4.75 -7.42
C ILE A 98 -5.33 -5.87 -7.06
N ASP A 99 -6.32 -6.09 -7.94
CA ASP A 99 -7.19 -7.28 -7.91
C ASP A 99 -6.60 -8.37 -8.80
N ASN A 100 -5.89 -9.31 -8.17
CA ASN A 100 -5.25 -10.42 -8.88
C ASN A 100 -6.29 -11.36 -9.49
N ALA A 101 -7.37 -11.66 -8.77
CA ALA A 101 -8.34 -12.66 -9.17
C ALA A 101 -9.21 -12.18 -10.34
N TYR A 102 -9.41 -10.87 -10.48
CA TYR A 102 -10.03 -10.29 -11.67
C TYR A 102 -9.14 -10.47 -12.91
N GLY A 103 -7.84 -10.18 -12.79
CA GLY A 103 -6.87 -10.30 -13.90
C GLY A 103 -6.78 -11.73 -14.44
N ASP A 104 -6.73 -12.72 -13.55
CA ASP A 104 -6.69 -14.13 -13.94
C ASP A 104 -7.96 -14.58 -14.70
N ARG A 105 -9.11 -13.98 -14.38
CA ARG A 105 -10.41 -14.29 -15.02
C ARG A 105 -10.63 -13.51 -16.33
N ASN A 106 -9.97 -12.37 -16.51
CA ASN A 106 -10.11 -11.46 -17.65
C ASN A 106 -8.74 -11.22 -18.29
N LEU A 107 -8.17 -12.28 -18.85
CA LEU A 107 -6.78 -12.28 -19.32
C LEU A 107 -6.60 -11.36 -20.54
N ILE A 108 -5.97 -10.20 -20.32
CA ILE A 108 -5.60 -9.24 -21.36
C ILE A 108 -4.07 -9.05 -21.28
N CYS A 109 -3.36 -9.60 -22.25
CA CYS A 109 -1.88 -9.57 -22.30
C CYS A 109 -1.33 -8.64 -23.40
N THR A 110 -2.21 -7.87 -24.04
CA THR A 110 -1.87 -6.84 -25.03
C THR A 110 -2.38 -5.49 -24.56
N CYS A 111 -1.78 -4.41 -25.02
CA CYS A 111 -2.33 -3.08 -24.76
C CYS A 111 -3.76 -3.01 -25.32
N ALA A 112 -4.68 -2.51 -24.51
CA ALA A 112 -5.99 -2.09 -25.01
C ALA A 112 -5.79 -0.99 -26.06
N SER A 113 -6.65 -0.95 -27.08
CA SER A 113 -6.66 0.17 -28.01
C SER A 113 -7.05 1.46 -27.29
N VAL A 114 -6.71 2.61 -27.89
CA VAL A 114 -7.09 3.92 -27.33
C VAL A 114 -8.62 4.04 -27.26
N GLU A 115 -9.31 3.49 -28.25
CA GLU A 115 -10.76 3.45 -28.36
C GLU A 115 -11.40 2.62 -27.24
N GLU A 116 -10.87 1.44 -26.94
CA GLU A 116 -11.33 0.58 -25.84
C GLU A 116 -11.15 1.27 -24.48
N LEU A 117 -9.99 1.90 -24.26
CA LEU A 117 -9.71 2.62 -23.02
C LEU A 117 -10.67 3.80 -22.86
N ALA A 118 -10.88 4.59 -23.91
CA ALA A 118 -11.79 5.73 -23.90
C ALA A 118 -13.24 5.30 -23.61
N SER A 119 -13.69 4.17 -24.16
CA SER A 119 -15.04 3.64 -23.91
C SER A 119 -15.22 3.13 -22.47
N SER A 120 -14.17 2.56 -21.86
CA SER A 120 -14.23 2.04 -20.48
C SER A 120 -14.34 3.14 -19.42
N LEU A 121 -13.76 4.32 -19.68
CA LEU A 121 -13.85 5.50 -18.82
C LEU A 121 -15.24 6.17 -18.86
N ALA A 122 -16.02 5.91 -19.91
CA ALA A 122 -17.35 6.49 -20.12
C ALA A 122 -18.49 5.69 -19.48
N SER A 123 -18.23 4.46 -19.03
CA SER A 123 -19.21 3.64 -18.31
C SER A 123 -19.00 3.80 -16.81
N PRO A 124 -19.85 4.54 -16.09
CA PRO A 124 -19.80 4.54 -14.63
C PRO A 124 -20.14 3.12 -14.18
N THR A 125 -19.17 2.45 -13.57
CA THR A 125 -19.37 1.14 -12.96
C THR A 125 -20.48 1.29 -11.91
N THR A 126 -21.58 0.57 -12.10
CA THR A 126 -22.66 0.40 -11.12
C THR A 126 -22.19 -0.45 -9.96
#